data_AF-Q9RW30-F1
#
_entry.id   AF-Q9RW30-F1
#
_cell.length_a   1.000
_cell.length_b   1.000
_cell.length_c   1.000
_cell.angle_alpha   90.00
_cell.angle_beta   90.00
_cell.angle_gamma   90.00
#
_symmetry.space_group_name_H-M   'P 1'
#
loop_
_entity.id
_entity.type
_entity.pdbx_description
1 polymer ?
#
loop_
_entity_poly.entity_id
_entity_poly.type
_entity_poly.pdbx_seq_one_letter_code
_entity_poly.pdbx_strand_id
1 'polypeptide(L)'
;MNFNVKTLLFILAPVVLLPLLFVLAYVWQAGLDLHSPANARRWVNVCARSREDLYCKAAARVLRGTSGPIVFLHPNKGDHEITADLIRWKGHPPTREEAEAVARANLFAAPQLREGWAASLDGQRRQVKLSLPESRHLGQVGQLRFGLPAKSAVEAAREGTVYLVTDPAHQRDFFLPAE
;
A
#
# COMPACT_ATOMS: atom_id res chain seq x y z
N MET A 1 52.11 -8.09 34.62
CA MET A 1 50.69 -8.49 34.62
C MET A 1 50.31 -8.87 33.20
N ASN A 2 50.26 -10.18 32.89
CA ASN A 2 49.93 -10.67 31.56
C ASN A 2 48.40 -10.74 31.42
N PHE A 3 47.82 -9.74 30.75
CA PHE A 3 46.41 -9.80 30.35
C PHE A 3 46.25 -10.95 29.34
N ASN A 4 45.51 -11.97 29.75
CA ASN A 4 45.26 -13.14 28.92
C ASN A 4 44.33 -12.73 27.78
N VAL A 5 44.87 -12.62 26.57
CA VAL A 5 44.17 -12.16 25.34
C VAL A 5 42.86 -12.91 25.12
N LYS A 6 42.77 -14.17 25.56
CA LYS A 6 41.56 -14.98 25.51
C LYS A 6 40.42 -14.42 26.37
N THR A 7 40.73 -13.88 27.56
CA THR A 7 39.74 -13.29 28.48
C THR A 7 39.21 -11.96 27.95
N LEU A 8 40.06 -11.16 27.27
CA LEU A 8 39.65 -9.90 26.66
C LEU A 8 38.67 -10.13 25.49
N LEU A 9 38.93 -11.15 24.66
CA LEU A 9 38.07 -11.52 23.53
C LEU A 9 36.67 -12.00 23.98
N PHE A 10 36.60 -12.76 25.08
CA PHE A 10 35.33 -13.26 25.62
C PHE A 10 34.42 -12.16 26.19
N ILE A 11 35.00 -11.03 26.62
CA ILE A 11 34.23 -9.90 27.18
C ILE A 11 33.82 -8.91 26.08
N LEU A 12 34.66 -8.70 25.06
CA LEU A 12 34.36 -7.80 23.94
C LEU A 12 33.37 -8.40 22.93
N ALA A 13 33.39 -9.72 22.73
CA ALA A 13 32.49 -10.40 21.80
C ALA A 13 30.99 -10.11 22.08
N PRO A 14 30.45 -10.27 23.31
CA PRO A 14 29.04 -9.98 23.57
C PRO A 14 28.71 -8.48 23.45
N VAL A 15 29.63 -7.57 23.77
CA VAL A 15 29.39 -6.11 23.68
C VAL A 15 29.20 -5.65 22.24
N VAL A 16 29.84 -6.33 21.27
CA VAL A 16 29.70 -6.02 19.84
C VAL A 16 28.60 -6.86 19.18
N LEU A 17 28.48 -8.14 19.52
CA LEU A 17 27.49 -9.04 18.91
C LEU A 17 26.05 -8.75 19.34
N LEU A 18 25.80 -8.33 20.59
CA LEU A 18 24.44 -8.03 21.05
C LEU A 18 23.81 -6.86 20.28
N PRO A 19 24.44 -5.68 20.16
CA PRO A 19 23.86 -4.59 19.38
C PRO A 19 23.76 -4.92 17.89
N LEU A 20 24.70 -5.71 17.34
CA LEU A 20 24.61 -6.16 15.94
C LEU A 20 23.40 -7.08 15.71
N LEU A 21 23.10 -7.98 16.66
CA LEU A 21 21.89 -8.81 16.66
C LEU A 21 20.63 -7.98 16.80
N PHE A 22 20.64 -6.91 17.62
CA PHE A 22 19.51 -5.98 17.70
C PHE A 22 19.30 -5.19 16.40
N VAL A 23 20.37 -4.73 15.73
CA VAL A 23 20.27 -4.05 14.43
C VAL A 23 19.79 -5.02 13.35
N LEU A 24 20.29 -6.26 13.31
CA LEU A 24 19.82 -7.29 12.39
C LEU A 24 18.36 -7.69 12.66
N ALA A 25 17.95 -7.78 13.92
CA ALA A 25 16.54 -8.02 14.28
C ALA A 25 15.63 -6.83 13.92
N TYR A 26 16.13 -5.59 14.03
CA TYR A 26 15.39 -4.38 13.66
C TYR A 26 15.22 -4.25 12.15
N VAL A 27 16.24 -4.60 11.37
CA VAL A 27 16.16 -4.69 9.91
C VAL A 27 15.19 -5.80 9.49
N TRP A 28 15.08 -6.88 10.28
CA TRP A 28 14.15 -7.96 9.97
C TRP A 28 12.68 -7.64 10.26
N GLN A 29 12.38 -6.66 11.11
CA GLN A 29 11.01 -6.15 11.31
C GLN A 29 10.57 -5.11 10.28
N ALA A 30 11.50 -4.54 9.50
CA ALA A 30 11.17 -3.67 8.37
C ALA A 30 10.77 -4.45 7.10
N GLY A 31 10.93 -5.77 7.10
CA GLY A 31 10.31 -6.68 6.15
C GLY A 31 8.91 -7.04 6.62
N LEU A 32 7.98 -6.09 6.51
CA LEU A 32 6.55 -6.33 6.68
C LEU A 32 6.18 -7.58 5.88
N ASP A 33 5.69 -8.58 6.60
CA ASP A 33 5.07 -9.81 6.11
C ASP A 33 4.42 -9.59 4.72
N LEU A 34 5.03 -10.18 3.68
CA LEU A 34 4.65 -10.08 2.26
C LEU A 34 3.30 -10.75 1.94
N HIS A 35 2.49 -11.00 2.97
CA HIS A 35 1.13 -11.49 2.83
C HIS A 35 0.18 -10.30 2.81
N SER A 36 -0.36 -9.95 1.63
CA SER A 36 -1.49 -9.02 1.52
C SER A 36 -2.59 -9.49 2.47
N PRO A 37 -2.83 -8.82 3.62
CA PRO A 37 -3.70 -9.34 4.65
C PRO A 37 -5.10 -9.57 4.08
N ALA A 38 -5.77 -10.57 4.64
CA ALA A 38 -7.02 -11.14 4.15
C ALA A 38 -8.04 -10.06 3.72
N ASN A 39 -8.13 -8.98 4.49
CA ASN A 39 -9.18 -7.97 4.41
C ASN A 39 -8.66 -6.57 4.04
N ALA A 40 -9.20 -5.98 2.97
CA ALA A 40 -8.76 -4.68 2.48
C ALA A 40 -9.01 -3.56 3.49
N ARG A 41 -10.11 -3.60 4.25
CA ARG A 41 -10.38 -2.64 5.34
C ARG A 41 -9.38 -2.81 6.48
N ARG A 42 -9.02 -4.05 6.82
CA ARG A 42 -7.99 -4.32 7.84
C ARG A 42 -6.63 -3.80 7.38
N TRP A 43 -6.26 -4.02 6.12
CA TRP A 43 -5.03 -3.49 5.54
C TRP A 43 -5.00 -1.96 5.66
N VAL A 44 -6.05 -1.28 5.19
CA VAL A 44 -6.16 0.19 5.27
C VAL A 44 -6.08 0.69 6.72
N ASN A 45 -6.72 0.00 7.66
CA ASN A 45 -6.65 0.36 9.08
C ASN A 45 -5.25 0.18 9.68
N VAL A 46 -4.50 -0.85 9.26
CA VAL A 46 -3.10 -1.05 9.69
C VAL A 46 -2.22 0.04 9.08
N CYS A 47 -2.37 0.26 7.78
CA CYS A 47 -1.65 1.28 7.02
C CYS A 47 -1.86 2.70 7.63
N ALA A 48 -3.11 3.05 7.96
CA ALA A 48 -3.47 4.33 8.54
C ALA A 48 -2.94 4.59 9.97
N ARG A 49 -2.36 3.57 10.65
CA ARG A 49 -1.71 3.76 11.97
C ARG A 49 -0.35 4.44 11.85
N SER A 50 0.28 4.41 10.66
CA SER A 50 1.51 5.15 10.38
C SER A 50 1.28 6.66 10.58
N ARG A 51 2.27 7.38 11.12
CA ARG A 51 2.15 8.83 11.36
C ARG A 51 2.19 9.64 10.05
N GLU A 52 2.80 9.11 9.00
CA GLU A 52 3.11 9.88 7.80
C GLU A 52 2.18 9.55 6.63
N ASP A 53 1.42 8.46 6.72
CA ASP A 53 0.57 8.02 5.63
C ASP A 53 -0.75 8.81 5.53
N LEU A 54 -0.72 9.92 4.79
CA LEU A 54 -1.91 10.72 4.48
C LEU A 54 -2.92 9.93 3.63
N TYR A 55 -2.45 9.07 2.73
CA TYR A 55 -3.27 8.36 1.75
C TYR A 55 -4.11 7.26 2.43
N CYS A 56 -3.48 6.41 3.25
CA CYS A 56 -4.20 5.40 4.02
C CYS A 56 -5.08 6.01 5.11
N LYS A 57 -4.68 7.13 5.73
CA LYS A 57 -5.57 7.84 6.67
C LYS A 57 -6.83 8.36 5.98
N ALA A 58 -6.69 8.92 4.79
CA ALA A 58 -7.82 9.37 4.00
C ALA A 58 -8.72 8.19 3.61
N ALA A 59 -8.13 7.08 3.11
CA ALA A 59 -8.88 5.86 2.80
C ALA A 59 -9.61 5.31 4.03
N ALA A 60 -8.97 5.24 5.19
CA ALA A 60 -9.59 4.77 6.43
C ALA A 60 -10.80 5.62 6.84
N ARG A 61 -10.76 6.94 6.62
CA ARG A 61 -11.89 7.83 6.89
C ARG A 61 -13.03 7.60 5.91
N VAL A 62 -12.75 7.52 4.61
CA VAL A 62 -13.75 7.23 3.57
C VAL A 62 -14.47 5.91 3.88
N LEU A 63 -13.71 4.88 4.27
CA LEU A 63 -14.25 3.56 4.57
C LEU A 63 -15.19 3.50 5.78
N ARG A 64 -15.19 4.49 6.68
CA ARG A 64 -16.17 4.57 7.79
C ARG A 64 -17.59 4.79 7.28
N GLY A 65 -17.75 5.50 6.16
CA GLY A 65 -19.04 5.79 5.54
C GLY A 65 -19.42 4.85 4.40
N THR A 66 -18.56 3.88 4.07
CA THR A 66 -18.81 2.92 2.99
C THR A 66 -19.16 1.57 3.58
N SER A 67 -20.23 0.93 3.09
CA SER A 67 -20.62 -0.42 3.48
C SER A 67 -20.17 -1.45 2.43
N GLY A 68 -20.00 -2.71 2.85
CA GLY A 68 -19.66 -3.81 1.95
C GLY A 68 -18.16 -3.96 1.64
N PRO A 69 -17.81 -4.94 0.78
CA PRO A 69 -16.43 -5.18 0.37
C PRO A 69 -15.94 -4.06 -0.54
N ILE A 70 -14.63 -3.78 -0.47
CA ILE A 70 -14.00 -2.68 -1.20
C ILE A 70 -12.79 -3.16 -1.95
N VAL A 71 -12.56 -2.57 -3.11
CA VAL A 71 -11.25 -2.59 -3.75
C VAL A 71 -10.52 -1.33 -3.35
N PHE A 72 -9.25 -1.47 -2.99
CA PHE A 72 -8.34 -0.35 -2.78
C PHE A 72 -7.14 -0.46 -3.71
N LEU A 73 -6.91 0.57 -4.52
CA LEU A 73 -5.69 0.73 -5.29
C LEU A 73 -4.67 1.47 -4.45
N HIS A 74 -3.60 0.78 -4.04
CA HIS A 74 -2.53 1.36 -3.26
C HIS A 74 -1.27 1.56 -4.12
N PRO A 75 -0.68 2.76 -4.15
CA PRO A 75 0.61 2.97 -4.79
C PRO A 75 1.68 2.03 -4.23
N ASN A 76 2.47 1.38 -5.08
CA ASN A 76 3.58 0.54 -4.61
C ASN A 76 4.83 1.40 -4.30
N LYS A 77 4.68 2.33 -3.35
CA LYS A 77 5.66 3.36 -2.95
C LYS A 77 5.68 3.53 -1.44
N GLY A 78 6.73 4.17 -0.91
CA GLY A 78 6.80 4.51 0.51
C GLY A 78 5.88 5.69 0.90
N ASP A 79 5.44 5.75 2.16
CA ASP A 79 4.52 6.79 2.68
C ASP A 79 4.99 8.22 2.35
N HIS A 80 6.30 8.48 2.46
CA HIS A 80 6.90 9.77 2.14
C HIS A 80 6.79 10.14 0.66
N GLU A 81 6.99 9.16 -0.23
CA GLU A 81 6.92 9.37 -1.68
C GLU A 81 5.48 9.63 -2.11
N ILE A 82 4.53 8.86 -1.57
CA ILE A 82 3.10 9.07 -1.80
C ILE A 82 2.69 10.47 -1.32
N THR A 83 3.13 10.87 -0.13
CA THR A 83 2.87 12.21 0.41
C THR A 83 3.47 13.31 -0.45
N ALA A 84 4.70 13.13 -0.93
CA ALA A 84 5.36 14.08 -1.82
C ALA A 84 4.64 14.21 -3.18
N ASP A 85 4.14 13.11 -3.73
CA ASP A 85 3.36 13.10 -4.98
C ASP A 85 2.02 13.84 -4.80
N LEU A 86 1.35 13.67 -3.66
CA LEU A 86 0.13 14.41 -3.32
C LEU A 86 0.39 15.91 -3.18
N ILE A 87 1.49 16.29 -2.51
CA ILE A 87 1.91 17.70 -2.38
C ILE A 87 2.23 18.28 -3.75
N ARG A 88 2.93 17.54 -4.61
CA ARG A 88 3.29 17.98 -5.96
C ARG A 88 2.06 18.21 -6.82
N TRP A 89 1.06 17.34 -6.73
CA TRP A 89 -0.21 17.51 -7.43
C TRP A 89 -0.93 18.80 -6.99
N LYS A 90 -1.01 19.08 -5.68
CA LYS A 90 -1.72 20.26 -5.17
C LYS A 90 -0.92 21.56 -5.18
N GLY A 91 0.41 21.47 -5.13
CA GLY A 91 1.29 22.60 -4.82
C GLY A 91 1.41 22.93 -3.33
N HIS A 92 0.70 22.21 -2.45
CA HIS A 92 0.73 22.36 -0.99
C HIS A 92 0.36 21.03 -0.31
N PRO A 93 0.60 20.87 1.02
CA PRO A 93 0.03 19.77 1.79
C PRO A 93 -1.49 19.68 1.58
N PRO A 94 -2.03 18.54 1.09
CA PRO A 94 -3.45 18.43 0.80
C PRO A 94 -4.25 18.60 2.08
N THR A 95 -5.40 19.28 1.97
CA THR A 95 -6.36 19.32 3.06
C THR A 95 -6.93 17.92 3.31
N ARG A 96 -7.64 17.77 4.42
CA ARG A 96 -8.30 16.51 4.75
C ARG A 96 -9.27 16.10 3.63
N GLU A 97 -10.08 17.03 3.17
CA GLU A 97 -11.13 16.80 2.17
C GLU A 97 -10.51 16.44 0.81
N GLU A 98 -9.40 17.07 0.44
CA GLU A 98 -8.68 16.79 -0.79
C GLU A 98 -8.04 15.40 -0.77
N ALA A 99 -7.43 15.01 0.35
CA ALA A 99 -6.91 13.66 0.53
C ALA A 99 -8.04 12.61 0.50
N GLU A 100 -9.19 12.89 1.12
CA GLU A 100 -10.37 12.03 1.05
C GLU A 100 -10.93 11.91 -0.37
N ALA A 101 -10.90 12.98 -1.17
CA ALA A 101 -11.30 12.96 -2.58
C ALA A 101 -10.38 12.06 -3.42
N VAL A 102 -9.06 12.16 -3.21
CA VAL A 102 -8.08 11.26 -3.83
C VAL A 102 -8.34 9.80 -3.40
N ALA A 103 -8.59 9.56 -2.11
CA ALA A 103 -8.91 8.21 -1.65
C ALA A 103 -10.18 7.65 -2.31
N ARG A 104 -11.24 8.46 -2.47
CA ARG A 104 -12.47 8.06 -3.17
C ARG A 104 -12.22 7.71 -4.63
N ALA A 105 -11.33 8.42 -5.32
CA ALA A 105 -10.95 8.13 -6.70
C ALA A 105 -10.25 6.77 -6.87
N ASN A 106 -9.68 6.21 -5.80
CA ASN A 106 -8.91 4.97 -5.81
C ASN A 106 -9.57 3.81 -5.04
N LEU A 107 -10.75 4.04 -4.48
CA LEU A 107 -11.58 3.03 -3.84
C LEU A 107 -12.75 2.66 -4.75
N PHE A 108 -13.15 1.39 -4.75
CA PHE A 108 -14.31 0.91 -5.50
C PHE A 108 -15.19 0.05 -4.60
N ALA A 109 -16.51 0.22 -4.70
CA ALA A 109 -17.48 -0.59 -3.96
C ALA A 109 -17.66 -1.97 -4.62
N ALA A 110 -16.62 -2.80 -4.57
CA ALA A 110 -16.60 -4.13 -5.16
C ALA A 110 -15.68 -5.06 -4.34
N PRO A 111 -15.88 -6.38 -4.39
CA PRO A 111 -14.96 -7.33 -3.77
C PRO A 111 -13.62 -7.45 -4.51
N GLN A 112 -13.64 -7.32 -5.83
CA GLN A 112 -12.48 -7.42 -6.71
C GLN A 112 -12.78 -6.69 -8.01
N LEU A 113 -11.72 -6.28 -8.72
CA LEU A 113 -11.86 -5.75 -10.07
C LEU A 113 -12.18 -6.89 -11.04
N ARG A 114 -13.08 -6.61 -11.99
CA ARG A 114 -13.49 -7.51 -13.07
C ARG A 114 -13.28 -6.82 -14.40
N GLU A 115 -12.99 -7.58 -15.44
CA GLU A 115 -12.93 -7.09 -16.82
C GLU A 115 -14.17 -6.25 -17.14
N GLY A 116 -13.98 -5.07 -17.75
CA GLY A 116 -15.09 -4.17 -18.11
C GLY A 116 -15.00 -2.81 -17.42
N TRP A 117 -16.13 -2.28 -16.94
CA TRP A 117 -16.19 -0.96 -16.30
C TRP A 117 -16.38 -1.09 -14.79
N ALA A 118 -15.57 -0.36 -14.02
CA ALA A 118 -15.71 -0.21 -12.58
C ALA A 118 -15.91 1.26 -12.23
N ALA A 119 -16.78 1.56 -11.27
CA ALA A 119 -16.97 2.91 -10.75
C ALA A 119 -16.19 3.08 -9.43
N SER A 120 -15.33 4.09 -9.36
CA SER A 120 -14.71 4.49 -8.10
C SER A 120 -15.72 5.20 -7.20
N LEU A 121 -15.40 5.35 -5.91
CA LEU A 121 -16.29 5.98 -4.92
C LEU A 121 -16.47 7.49 -5.13
N ASP A 122 -15.71 8.11 -6.02
CA ASP A 122 -15.92 9.48 -6.52
C ASP A 122 -16.90 9.53 -7.71
N GLY A 123 -17.43 8.39 -8.15
CA GLY A 123 -18.39 8.28 -9.25
C GLY A 123 -17.75 8.12 -10.64
N GLN A 124 -16.43 8.21 -10.77
CA GLN A 124 -15.78 8.06 -12.07
C GLN A 124 -15.79 6.61 -12.56
N ARG A 125 -16.11 6.41 -13.85
CA ARG A 125 -16.06 5.12 -14.51
C ARG A 125 -14.68 4.87 -15.11
N ARG A 126 -14.09 3.73 -14.80
CA ARG A 126 -12.75 3.33 -15.22
C ARG A 126 -12.79 1.98 -15.90
N GLN A 127 -12.11 1.86 -17.03
CA GLN A 127 -12.02 0.60 -17.75
C GLN A 127 -10.98 -0.31 -17.10
N VAL A 128 -11.35 -1.55 -16.81
CA VAL A 128 -10.53 -2.61 -16.23
C VAL A 128 -10.22 -3.65 -17.29
N LYS A 129 -8.94 -4.02 -17.40
CA LYS A 129 -8.40 -5.09 -18.24
C LYS A 129 -7.56 -6.02 -17.36
N LEU A 130 -7.89 -7.30 -17.21
CA LEU A 130 -7.24 -8.23 -16.27
C LEU A 130 -6.12 -9.07 -16.91
N SER A 131 -5.99 -9.07 -18.23
CA SER A 131 -4.93 -9.80 -18.92
C SER A 131 -4.33 -8.91 -19.99
N LEU A 132 -3.20 -8.30 -19.67
CA LEU A 132 -2.48 -7.48 -20.63
C LEU A 132 -1.73 -8.38 -21.63
N PRO A 133 -1.62 -7.99 -22.91
CA PRO A 133 -0.91 -8.78 -23.94
C PRO A 133 0.54 -9.11 -23.54
N GLU A 134 1.17 -8.21 -22.79
CA GLU A 134 2.58 -8.28 -22.38
C GLU A 134 2.80 -9.08 -21.08
N SER A 135 1.75 -9.30 -20.27
CA SER A 135 1.88 -10.02 -18.99
C SER A 135 0.55 -10.59 -18.51
N ARG A 136 0.49 -11.92 -18.36
CA ARG A 136 -0.69 -12.64 -17.86
C ARG A 136 -0.96 -12.43 -16.36
N HIS A 137 -0.02 -11.85 -15.63
CA HIS A 137 -0.13 -11.62 -14.18
C HIS A 137 -0.42 -10.16 -13.83
N LEU A 138 -0.66 -9.32 -14.83
CA LEU A 138 -0.96 -7.89 -14.66
C LEU A 138 -2.35 -7.57 -15.20
N GLY A 139 -3.08 -6.78 -14.41
CA GLY A 139 -4.25 -6.04 -14.83
C GLY A 139 -3.96 -4.56 -15.00
N GLN A 140 -4.93 -3.84 -15.55
CA GLN A 140 -4.92 -2.40 -15.74
C GLN A 140 -6.31 -1.86 -15.42
N VAL A 141 -6.37 -0.72 -14.74
CA VAL A 141 -7.59 0.08 -14.55
C VAL A 141 -7.25 1.51 -14.96
N GLY A 142 -8.00 2.08 -15.92
CA GLY A 142 -7.63 3.37 -16.52
C GLY A 142 -6.19 3.33 -17.03
N GLN A 143 -5.33 4.24 -16.55
CA GLN A 143 -3.89 4.23 -16.83
C GLN A 143 -3.04 3.40 -15.84
N LEU A 144 -3.61 2.95 -14.72
CA LEU A 144 -2.87 2.29 -13.65
C LEU A 144 -2.74 0.79 -13.91
N ARG A 145 -1.53 0.25 -13.86
CA ARG A 145 -1.28 -1.20 -13.91
C ARG A 145 -1.19 -1.77 -12.51
N PHE A 146 -1.66 -2.99 -12.30
CA PHE A 146 -1.64 -3.66 -11.00
C PHE A 146 -1.39 -5.16 -11.14
N GLY A 147 -0.80 -5.76 -10.11
CA GLY A 147 -0.67 -7.22 -10.04
C GLY A 147 -2.01 -7.90 -9.77
N LEU A 148 -2.28 -9.03 -10.42
CA LEU A 148 -3.46 -9.83 -10.08
C LEU A 148 -3.32 -10.42 -8.68
N PRO A 149 -4.39 -10.45 -7.87
CA PRO A 149 -4.33 -10.95 -6.51
C PRO A 149 -4.07 -12.45 -6.54
N ALA A 150 -3.19 -12.92 -5.65
CA ALA A 150 -2.95 -14.35 -5.46
C ALA A 150 -4.10 -15.08 -4.74
N LYS A 151 -5.10 -14.34 -4.24
CA LYS A 151 -6.20 -14.88 -3.42
C LYS A 151 -7.29 -15.54 -4.25
N SER A 152 -8.01 -16.46 -3.59
CA SER A 152 -9.20 -17.06 -4.17
C SER A 152 -10.34 -16.03 -4.28
N ALA A 153 -11.20 -16.19 -5.30
CA ALA A 153 -12.37 -15.33 -5.50
C ALA A 153 -13.35 -15.35 -4.30
N VAL A 154 -13.34 -16.42 -3.50
CA VAL A 154 -14.20 -16.59 -2.33
C VAL A 154 -13.77 -15.68 -1.17
N GLU A 155 -12.46 -15.54 -0.95
CA GLU A 155 -11.93 -14.64 0.09
C GLU A 155 -12.14 -13.17 -0.30
N ALA A 156 -11.88 -12.82 -1.57
CA ALA A 156 -12.12 -11.48 -2.09
C ALA A 156 -13.59 -11.06 -1.95
N ALA A 157 -14.54 -11.99 -2.13
CA ALA A 157 -15.97 -11.72 -2.07
C ALA A 157 -16.44 -11.13 -0.72
N ARG A 158 -15.81 -11.50 0.39
CA ARG A 158 -16.20 -11.05 1.73
C ARG A 158 -15.42 -9.84 2.19
N GLU A 159 -14.16 -9.75 1.80
CA GLU A 159 -13.21 -8.88 2.51
C GLU A 159 -12.66 -7.75 1.64
N GLY A 160 -12.97 -7.76 0.35
CA GLY A 160 -12.39 -6.83 -0.59
C GLY A 160 -10.96 -7.20 -0.99
N THR A 161 -10.37 -6.38 -1.86
CA THR A 161 -9.03 -6.63 -2.40
C THR A 161 -8.19 -5.37 -2.39
N VAL A 162 -6.95 -5.47 -1.93
CA VAL A 162 -5.93 -4.42 -2.14
C VAL A 162 -5.10 -4.82 -3.35
N TYR A 163 -4.99 -3.91 -4.31
CA TYR A 163 -4.10 -4.05 -5.44
C TYR A 163 -2.95 -3.08 -5.29
N LEU A 164 -1.72 -3.59 -5.37
CA LEU A 164 -0.55 -2.76 -5.48
C LEU A 164 -0.43 -2.28 -6.92
N VAL A 165 -0.47 -0.97 -7.10
CA VAL A 165 -0.34 -0.31 -8.39
C VAL A 165 1.14 -0.16 -8.70
N THR A 166 1.52 -0.58 -9.90
CA THR A 166 2.87 -0.45 -10.43
C THR A 166 2.84 0.48 -11.63
N ASP A 167 3.57 1.59 -11.59
CA ASP A 167 3.78 2.45 -12.76
C ASP A 167 5.23 2.31 -13.25
N PRO A 168 5.48 1.67 -14.40
CA PRO A 168 6.82 1.61 -14.99
C PRO A 168 7.34 2.98 -15.45
N ALA A 169 6.46 3.95 -15.69
CA ALA A 169 6.79 5.28 -16.23
C ALA A 169 6.88 6.40 -15.16
N HIS A 170 6.67 6.08 -13.87
CA HIS A 170 6.78 7.01 -12.73
C HIS A 170 5.96 8.32 -12.87
N GLN A 171 4.89 8.33 -13.66
CA GLN A 171 4.11 9.55 -13.86
C GLN A 171 3.06 9.76 -12.79
N ARG A 172 2.35 8.71 -12.35
CA ARG A 172 1.34 8.75 -11.26
C ARG A 172 0.81 7.36 -10.94
N ASP A 173 0.91 6.97 -9.68
CA ASP A 173 0.58 5.61 -9.19
C ASP A 173 -0.81 5.55 -8.51
N PHE A 174 -1.57 6.64 -8.60
CA PHE A 174 -2.94 6.76 -8.11
C PHE A 174 -3.73 7.70 -9.02
N PHE A 175 -5.04 7.60 -8.92
CA PHE A 175 -5.96 8.49 -9.60
C PHE A 175 -6.21 9.77 -8.82
N LEU A 176 -6.43 10.85 -9.56
CA LEU A 176 -6.90 12.11 -9.01
C LEU A 176 -8.44 12.17 -9.05
N PRO A 177 -9.06 12.93 -8.14
CA PRO A 177 -10.49 13.19 -8.20
C PRO A 177 -10.85 13.95 -9.49
N ALA A 178 -12.11 13.85 -9.90
CA ALA A 178 -12.62 14.65 -11.01
C ALA A 178 -12.60 16.13 -10.60
N GLU A 179 -12.20 17.00 -11.53
CA GLU A 179 -12.32 18.45 -11.39
C GLU A 179 -13.78 18.91 -11.48
#